data_AF-A0A016W9G1-F1
#
_entry.id   AF-A0A016W9G1-F1
#
_cell.length_a   1.000
_cell.length_b   1.000
_cell.length_c   1.000
_cell.angle_alpha   90.00
_cell.angle_beta   90.00
_cell.angle_gamma   90.00
#
_symmetry.space_group_name_H-M   'P 1'
#
loop_
_entity.id
_entity.type
_entity.pdbx_description
1 polymer ?
#
loop_
_entity_poly.entity_id
_entity_poly.type
_entity_poly.pdbx_seq_one_letter_code
_entity_poly.pdbx_strand_id
1 'polypeptide(L)'
;AVNLQMAKCGIDFMEELLHLIPQLEKEAASGMRGGRYLQLLSVPFLGSPIFYAAPAQYGSDLKDMPVVGEAVLAEPLRACAPLMNKDQIRGRIAVVERSDCMFQQKTRHAQQAGAIAVVVIDHVVGTTASARPSFAMAEDRNSLDDVGIPSVFLYFVEGQQLMRAISRHRTLVVRLGAEPVVPNSLMEVFFATGKSVDVDGNMVCPISEGAFVLVDQHTPSVIFNFRFESVDQSSEPTVHQEVVERHVTFLQDAVTFDHATQRPIFFNLMRTAAYGALGLNVKVCIHRAVFFRE
;
A
#
# COMPACT_ATOMS: atom_id res chain seq x y z
N ALA A 1 -53.34 -28.23 -9.94
CA ALA A 1 -53.73 -27.08 -9.12
C ALA A 1 -52.76 -26.96 -7.97
N VAL A 2 -52.06 -25.83 -7.82
CA VAL A 2 -51.20 -25.58 -6.66
C VAL A 2 -52.11 -25.40 -5.46
N ASN A 3 -51.98 -26.25 -4.44
CA ASN A 3 -52.79 -26.11 -3.23
C ASN A 3 -52.21 -24.99 -2.35
N LEU A 4 -53.04 -24.36 -1.52
CA LEU A 4 -52.67 -23.22 -0.67
C LEU A 4 -51.47 -23.51 0.25
N GLN A 5 -51.31 -24.76 0.66
CA GLN A 5 -50.23 -25.22 1.53
C GLN A 5 -48.89 -25.33 0.79
N MET A 6 -48.90 -25.73 -0.49
CA MET A 6 -47.71 -25.71 -1.34
C MET A 6 -47.25 -24.27 -1.65
N ALA A 7 -48.21 -23.35 -1.85
CA ALA A 7 -47.90 -21.93 -2.01
C ALA A 7 -47.27 -21.35 -0.73
N LYS A 8 -47.77 -21.74 0.45
CA LYS A 8 -47.22 -21.35 1.74
C LYS A 8 -45.80 -21.89 1.96
N CYS A 9 -45.56 -23.19 1.72
CA CYS A 9 -44.22 -23.77 1.81
C CYS A 9 -43.24 -23.13 0.82
N GLY A 10 -43.70 -22.71 -0.37
CA GLY A 10 -42.85 -22.00 -1.32
C GLY A 10 -42.44 -20.60 -0.85
N ILE A 11 -43.34 -19.89 -0.16
CA ILE A 11 -43.03 -18.58 0.46
C ILE A 11 -42.10 -18.76 1.65
N ASP A 12 -42.39 -19.72 2.54
CA ASP A 12 -41.56 -20.02 3.72
C ASP A 12 -40.13 -20.41 3.29
N PHE A 13 -39.99 -21.21 2.22
CA PHE A 13 -38.68 -21.57 1.65
C PHE A 13 -37.94 -20.36 1.06
N MET A 14 -38.64 -19.45 0.38
CA MET A 14 -38.01 -18.23 -0.14
C MET A 14 -37.58 -17.27 0.97
N GLU A 15 -38.35 -17.17 2.06
CA GLU A 15 -37.98 -16.39 3.24
C GLU A 15 -36.78 -16.99 3.97
N GLU A 16 -36.75 -18.32 4.14
CA GLU A 16 -35.58 -19.03 4.68
C GLU A 16 -34.35 -18.81 3.78
N LEU A 17 -34.50 -18.94 2.46
CA LEU A 17 -33.41 -18.72 1.51
C LEU A 17 -32.88 -17.28 1.58
N LEU A 18 -33.76 -16.28 1.69
CA LEU A 18 -33.37 -14.88 1.88
C LEU A 18 -32.61 -14.64 3.19
N HIS A 19 -32.93 -15.38 4.25
CA HIS A 19 -32.19 -15.36 5.52
C HIS A 19 -30.86 -16.12 5.48
N LEU A 20 -30.77 -17.16 4.65
CA LEU A 20 -29.56 -17.95 4.45
C LEU A 20 -28.56 -17.29 3.50
N ILE A 21 -28.99 -16.47 2.53
CA ILE A 21 -28.08 -15.78 1.59
C ILE A 21 -26.98 -14.99 2.32
N PRO A 22 -27.26 -14.12 3.31
CA PRO A 22 -26.21 -13.39 4.03
C PRO A 22 -25.28 -14.29 4.83
N GLN A 23 -25.78 -15.43 5.34
CA GLN A 23 -24.98 -16.40 6.09
C GLN A 23 -24.07 -17.19 5.16
N LEU A 24 -24.57 -17.63 4.00
CA LEU A 24 -23.79 -18.28 2.94
C LEU A 24 -22.77 -17.31 2.32
N GLU A 25 -23.12 -16.03 2.17
CA GLU A 25 -22.17 -14.98 1.77
C GLU A 25 -21.07 -14.78 2.83
N LYS A 26 -21.42 -14.84 4.12
CA LYS A 26 -20.48 -14.73 5.24
C LYS A 26 -19.60 -15.98 5.40
N GLU A 27 -20.13 -17.17 5.15
CA GLU A 27 -19.40 -18.43 5.13
C GLU A 27 -18.50 -18.55 3.89
N ALA A 28 -18.96 -18.09 2.72
CA ALA A 28 -18.14 -17.91 1.53
C ALA A 28 -17.01 -16.89 1.79
N ALA A 29 -17.29 -15.81 2.52
CA ALA A 29 -16.27 -14.85 2.98
C ALA A 29 -15.30 -15.43 4.02
N SER A 30 -15.71 -16.42 4.82
CA SER A 30 -14.85 -17.16 5.76
C SER A 30 -13.87 -18.10 5.05
N GLY A 31 -14.23 -18.58 3.84
CA GLY A 31 -13.32 -19.25 2.91
C GLY A 31 -12.52 -18.30 1.99
N MET A 32 -12.84 -17.00 1.98
CA MET A 32 -12.05 -16.00 1.26
C MET A 32 -10.80 -15.64 2.06
N ARG A 33 -9.72 -15.33 1.34
CA ARG A 33 -8.44 -14.93 1.90
C ARG A 33 -8.50 -13.64 2.77
N GLY A 34 -9.66 -13.07 3.11
CA GLY A 34 -9.81 -11.79 3.82
C GLY A 34 -9.61 -10.60 2.89
N GLY A 35 -9.87 -9.38 3.38
CA GLY A 35 -9.68 -8.15 2.60
C GLY A 35 -8.21 -7.94 2.19
N ARG A 36 -7.97 -7.35 1.01
CA ARG A 36 -6.63 -6.92 0.60
C ARG A 36 -6.61 -5.41 0.49
N TYR A 37 -5.41 -4.84 0.60
CA TYR A 37 -5.23 -3.40 0.54
C TYR A 37 -4.10 -3.07 -0.42
N LEU A 38 -4.33 -2.05 -1.25
CA LEU A 38 -3.30 -1.40 -2.06
C LEU A 38 -3.07 0.02 -1.53
N GLN A 39 -1.82 0.37 -1.27
CA GLN A 39 -1.42 1.69 -0.79
C GLN A 39 -0.34 2.28 -1.69
N LEU A 40 -0.42 3.58 -1.94
CA LEU A 40 0.58 4.30 -2.73
C LEU A 40 1.64 4.85 -1.76
N LEU A 41 2.88 4.42 -1.89
CA LEU A 41 3.95 4.78 -0.96
C LEU A 41 4.80 5.97 -1.42
N SER A 42 4.87 6.23 -2.72
CA SER A 42 5.61 7.41 -3.23
C SER A 42 4.95 8.72 -2.79
N VAL A 43 5.75 9.77 -2.67
CA VAL A 43 5.26 11.16 -2.49
C VAL A 43 4.32 11.53 -3.65
N PRO A 44 3.18 12.19 -3.39
CA PRO A 44 2.70 12.75 -2.11
C PRO A 44 1.79 11.82 -1.29
N PHE A 45 1.66 10.54 -1.66
CA PHE A 45 0.64 9.64 -1.12
C PHE A 45 1.00 9.07 0.26
N LEU A 46 2.25 8.65 0.46
CA LEU A 46 2.78 8.21 1.77
C LEU A 46 1.87 7.21 2.53
N GLY A 47 1.26 6.28 1.82
CA GLY A 47 0.34 5.27 2.36
C GLY A 47 -1.15 5.61 2.25
N SER A 48 -1.49 6.82 1.76
CA SER A 48 -2.85 7.30 1.52
C SER A 48 -3.03 7.77 0.06
N PRO A 49 -4.10 7.39 -0.65
CA PRO A 49 -5.27 6.66 -0.16
C PRO A 49 -5.01 5.16 0.05
N ILE A 50 -5.84 4.56 0.90
CA ILE A 50 -5.91 3.11 1.10
C ILE A 50 -7.03 2.58 0.21
N PHE A 51 -6.68 1.77 -0.79
CA PHE A 51 -7.67 1.11 -1.64
C PHE A 51 -7.98 -0.28 -1.12
N TYR A 52 -9.26 -0.57 -0.88
CA TYR A 52 -9.71 -1.94 -0.69
C TYR A 52 -9.59 -2.71 -2.00
N ALA A 53 -8.95 -3.86 -1.94
CA ALA A 53 -8.73 -4.75 -3.05
C ALA A 53 -9.31 -6.15 -2.73
N ALA A 54 -9.86 -6.78 -3.75
CA ALA A 54 -10.36 -8.14 -3.66
C ALA A 54 -9.22 -9.16 -3.85
N PRO A 55 -9.18 -10.24 -3.07
CA PRO A 55 -8.13 -11.26 -3.19
C PRO A 55 -8.30 -12.16 -4.42
N ALA A 56 -7.20 -12.74 -4.88
CA ALA A 56 -7.21 -13.90 -5.77
C ALA A 56 -7.23 -15.21 -4.97
N GLN A 57 -8.01 -16.18 -5.46
CA GLN A 57 -8.02 -17.56 -4.92
C GLN A 57 -6.89 -18.43 -5.47
N TYR A 58 -5.99 -17.85 -6.26
CA TYR A 58 -4.82 -18.48 -6.86
C TYR A 58 -3.56 -17.66 -6.54
N GLY A 59 -2.38 -18.24 -6.79
CA GLY A 59 -1.11 -17.57 -6.46
C GLY A 59 -0.83 -17.49 -4.97
N SER A 60 0.35 -16.98 -4.64
CA SER A 60 0.75 -16.74 -3.24
C SER A 60 -0.22 -15.83 -2.52
N ASP A 61 -0.42 -16.08 -1.22
CA ASP A 61 -1.27 -15.24 -0.37
C ASP A 61 -0.47 -14.07 0.23
N LEU A 62 -1.10 -12.90 0.36
CA LEU A 62 -0.54 -11.69 0.98
C LEU A 62 -0.74 -11.64 2.51
N LYS A 63 -1.16 -12.74 3.14
CA LYS A 63 -1.37 -12.81 4.60
C LYS A 63 -0.07 -12.73 5.37
N ASP A 64 0.93 -13.49 4.94
CA ASP A 64 2.19 -13.65 5.70
C ASP A 64 3.22 -12.58 5.32
N MET A 65 3.21 -12.14 4.05
CA MET A 65 4.19 -11.19 3.54
C MET A 65 3.56 -10.18 2.58
N PRO A 66 3.59 -8.87 2.88
CA PRO A 66 3.19 -7.85 1.92
C PRO A 66 4.19 -7.79 0.77
N VAL A 67 3.73 -7.37 -0.41
CA VAL A 67 4.59 -7.11 -1.57
C VAL A 67 4.67 -5.61 -1.80
N VAL A 68 5.89 -5.10 -1.91
CA VAL A 68 6.14 -3.69 -2.25
C VAL A 68 6.96 -3.64 -3.53
N GLY A 69 6.60 -2.73 -4.42
CA GLY A 69 7.32 -2.54 -5.67
C GLY A 69 6.75 -1.40 -6.50
N GLU A 70 7.49 -1.02 -7.55
CA GLU A 70 7.01 -0.05 -8.53
C GLU A 70 5.83 -0.63 -9.33
N ALA A 71 4.76 0.15 -9.52
CA ALA A 71 3.62 -0.21 -10.33
C ALA A 71 3.82 0.22 -11.78
N VAL A 72 3.66 -0.71 -12.72
CA VAL A 72 3.87 -0.49 -14.16
C VAL A 72 2.68 -1.03 -14.95
N LEU A 73 2.17 -0.26 -15.91
CA LEU A 73 1.11 -0.71 -16.80
C LEU A 73 1.64 -1.80 -17.74
N ALA A 74 0.92 -2.90 -17.88
CA ALA A 74 1.27 -3.95 -18.81
C ALA A 74 0.99 -3.54 -20.27
N GLU A 75 1.78 -4.05 -21.21
CA GLU A 75 1.55 -3.90 -22.64
C GLU A 75 1.51 -5.27 -23.31
N PRO A 76 0.35 -5.74 -23.84
CA PRO A 76 -0.94 -5.07 -23.85
C PRO A 76 -1.59 -5.01 -22.46
N LEU A 77 -2.39 -3.97 -22.21
CA LEU A 77 -3.01 -3.73 -20.89
C LEU A 77 -3.90 -4.89 -20.42
N ARG A 78 -4.54 -5.61 -21.36
CA ARG A 78 -5.38 -6.76 -21.05
C ARG A 78 -4.58 -8.02 -20.71
N ALA A 79 -3.29 -8.09 -21.01
CA ALA A 79 -2.43 -9.23 -20.71
C ALA A 79 -2.98 -10.60 -21.16
N CYS A 80 -3.79 -10.65 -22.22
CA CYS A 80 -4.29 -11.92 -22.79
C CYS A 80 -3.32 -12.57 -23.78
N ALA A 81 -2.22 -11.88 -24.07
CA ALA A 81 -1.06 -12.37 -24.81
C ALA A 81 0.22 -12.05 -24.01
N PRO A 82 1.37 -12.65 -24.35
CA PRO A 82 2.64 -12.32 -23.72
C PRO A 82 2.92 -10.82 -23.72
N LEU A 83 3.41 -10.30 -22.59
CA LEU A 83 3.69 -8.87 -22.46
C LEU A 83 4.90 -8.47 -23.31
N MET A 84 4.80 -7.32 -23.98
CA MET A 84 5.83 -6.71 -24.82
C MET A 84 6.84 -5.93 -23.99
N ASN A 85 6.41 -5.28 -22.90
CA ASN A 85 7.24 -4.42 -22.06
C ASN A 85 7.92 -5.18 -20.89
N LYS A 86 8.45 -6.38 -21.15
CA LYS A 86 9.02 -7.25 -20.10
C LYS A 86 10.14 -6.58 -19.30
N ASP A 87 11.01 -5.83 -19.96
CA ASP A 87 12.11 -5.12 -19.30
C ASP A 87 11.61 -4.07 -18.29
N GLN A 88 10.43 -3.50 -18.54
CA GLN A 88 9.81 -2.56 -17.60
C GLN A 88 9.05 -3.26 -16.48
N ILE A 89 8.62 -4.52 -16.66
CA ILE A 89 7.80 -5.28 -15.70
C ILE A 89 8.66 -6.12 -14.74
N ARG A 90 9.86 -6.54 -15.17
CA ARG A 90 10.73 -7.42 -14.39
C ARG A 90 11.05 -6.82 -13.01
N GLY A 91 10.76 -7.56 -11.96
CA GLY A 91 10.97 -7.14 -10.56
C GLY A 91 9.92 -6.13 -10.05
N ARG A 92 8.85 -5.87 -10.81
CA ARG A 92 7.85 -4.83 -10.52
C ARG A 92 6.43 -5.40 -10.48
N ILE A 93 5.48 -4.57 -10.05
CA ILE A 93 4.07 -4.93 -9.94
C ILE A 93 3.38 -4.57 -11.25
N ALA A 94 2.85 -5.57 -11.95
CA ALA A 94 2.16 -5.38 -13.22
C ALA A 94 0.71 -4.95 -12.97
N VAL A 95 0.28 -3.88 -13.65
CA VAL A 95 -1.11 -3.42 -13.64
C VAL A 95 -1.77 -3.77 -14.96
N VAL A 96 -2.86 -4.52 -14.88
CA VAL A 96 -3.60 -5.05 -16.03
C VAL A 96 -5.08 -4.70 -15.95
N GLU A 97 -5.77 -4.69 -17.07
CA GLU A 97 -7.22 -4.49 -17.14
C GLU A 97 -7.97 -5.83 -17.26
N ARG A 98 -9.09 -5.94 -16.56
CA ARG A 98 -10.05 -7.03 -16.68
C ARG A 98 -10.77 -6.94 -18.02
N SER A 99 -10.72 -8.00 -18.82
CA SER A 99 -11.53 -8.26 -20.03
C SER A 99 -10.89 -9.41 -20.81
N ASP A 100 -11.61 -9.97 -21.78
CA ASP A 100 -11.16 -10.91 -22.83
C ASP A 100 -10.64 -12.31 -22.42
N CYS A 101 -10.02 -12.45 -21.25
CA CYS A 101 -9.43 -13.71 -20.78
C CYS A 101 -9.47 -13.83 -19.25
N MET A 102 -9.16 -15.03 -18.76
CA MET A 102 -9.20 -15.38 -17.34
C MET A 102 -8.13 -14.64 -16.51
N PHE A 103 -8.43 -14.37 -15.23
CA PHE A 103 -7.51 -13.67 -14.32
C PHE A 103 -6.18 -14.40 -14.11
N GLN A 104 -6.22 -15.73 -13.96
CA GLN A 104 -5.02 -16.56 -13.85
C GLN A 104 -4.13 -16.45 -15.10
N GLN A 105 -4.72 -16.43 -16.29
CA GLN A 105 -3.96 -16.29 -17.54
C GLN A 105 -3.23 -14.94 -17.62
N LYS A 106 -3.89 -13.84 -17.22
CA LYS A 106 -3.26 -12.51 -17.14
C LYS A 106 -2.06 -12.53 -16.19
N THR A 107 -2.27 -13.15 -15.03
CA THR A 107 -1.24 -13.26 -13.99
C THR A 107 -0.06 -14.09 -14.47
N ARG A 108 -0.31 -15.19 -15.17
CA ARG A 108 0.71 -16.03 -15.79
C ARG A 108 1.57 -15.27 -16.78
N HIS A 109 0.97 -14.48 -17.68
CA HIS A 109 1.75 -13.67 -18.63
C HIS A 109 2.58 -12.59 -17.93
N ALA A 110 2.07 -11.97 -16.87
CA ALA A 110 2.83 -11.03 -16.07
C ALA A 110 3.99 -11.71 -15.31
N GLN A 111 3.75 -12.89 -14.73
CA GLN A 111 4.78 -13.70 -14.09
C GLN A 111 5.89 -14.11 -15.08
N GLN A 112 5.53 -14.53 -16.29
CA GLN A 112 6.49 -14.84 -17.36
C GLN A 112 7.29 -13.61 -17.83
N ALA A 113 6.76 -12.41 -17.64
CA ALA A 113 7.48 -11.15 -17.86
C ALA A 113 8.36 -10.74 -16.65
N GLY A 114 8.32 -11.50 -15.55
CA GLY A 114 9.11 -11.25 -14.33
C GLY A 114 8.43 -10.35 -13.31
N ALA A 115 7.12 -10.14 -13.39
CA ALA A 115 6.38 -9.39 -12.37
C ALA A 115 6.45 -10.10 -11.01
N ILE A 116 6.46 -9.33 -9.92
CA ILE A 116 6.46 -9.85 -8.54
C ILE A 116 5.06 -9.89 -7.92
N ALA A 117 4.11 -9.15 -8.50
CA ALA A 117 2.67 -9.21 -8.17
C ALA A 117 1.85 -8.60 -9.32
N VAL A 118 0.53 -8.80 -9.28
CA VAL A 118 -0.39 -8.26 -10.29
C VAL A 118 -1.56 -7.51 -9.64
N VAL A 119 -1.89 -6.36 -10.21
CA VAL A 119 -3.11 -5.60 -9.89
C VAL A 119 -4.02 -5.64 -11.11
N VAL A 120 -5.20 -6.25 -10.96
CA VAL A 120 -6.22 -6.31 -12.01
C VAL A 120 -7.24 -5.19 -11.76
N ILE A 121 -7.45 -4.33 -12.75
CA ILE A 121 -8.42 -3.23 -12.69
C ILE A 121 -9.71 -3.62 -13.42
N ASP A 122 -10.86 -3.38 -12.82
CA ASP A 122 -12.15 -3.57 -13.48
C ASP A 122 -12.33 -2.61 -14.66
N HIS A 123 -12.90 -3.10 -15.76
CA HIS A 123 -13.27 -2.28 -16.92
C HIS A 123 -14.67 -1.69 -16.81
N VAL A 124 -15.50 -2.20 -15.88
CA VAL A 124 -16.90 -1.75 -15.72
C VAL A 124 -16.92 -0.38 -15.06
N VAL A 125 -17.21 0.64 -15.88
CA VAL A 125 -17.26 2.05 -15.46
C VAL A 125 -18.18 2.24 -14.26
N GLY A 126 -17.68 2.97 -13.26
CA GLY A 126 -18.46 3.36 -12.06
C GLY A 126 -18.48 2.32 -10.94
N THR A 127 -17.87 1.14 -11.12
CA THR A 127 -17.71 0.20 -10.01
C THR A 127 -16.75 0.73 -8.95
N THR A 128 -17.07 0.47 -7.67
CA THR A 128 -16.27 0.85 -6.49
C THR A 128 -16.41 -0.22 -5.42
N ALA A 129 -15.36 -0.39 -4.61
CA ALA A 129 -15.36 -1.30 -3.47
C ALA A 129 -16.46 -0.98 -2.45
N SER A 130 -16.78 0.31 -2.28
CA SER A 130 -17.80 0.78 -1.32
C SER A 130 -19.23 0.31 -1.65
N ALA A 131 -19.54 0.08 -2.93
CA ALA A 131 -20.87 -0.31 -3.39
C ALA A 131 -21.01 -1.82 -3.64
N ARG A 132 -19.89 -2.57 -3.68
CA ARG A 132 -19.84 -4.01 -3.99
C ARG A 132 -18.75 -4.70 -3.17
N PRO A 133 -19.00 -5.05 -1.90
CA PRO A 133 -17.94 -5.52 -1.01
C PRO A 133 -17.47 -6.96 -1.27
N SER A 134 -18.26 -7.82 -1.93
CA SER A 134 -17.89 -9.23 -2.15
C SER A 134 -17.49 -9.51 -3.59
N PHE A 135 -16.18 -9.57 -3.82
CA PHE A 135 -15.59 -10.08 -5.05
C PHE A 135 -14.30 -10.82 -4.69
N ALA A 136 -14.07 -11.97 -5.32
CA ALA A 136 -12.80 -12.66 -5.27
C ALA A 136 -12.52 -13.22 -6.67
N MET A 137 -11.27 -13.12 -7.14
CA MET A 137 -10.92 -13.71 -8.41
C MET A 137 -10.82 -15.23 -8.23
N ALA A 138 -11.80 -15.94 -8.76
CA ALA A 138 -11.88 -17.40 -8.67
C ALA A 138 -10.72 -18.05 -9.44
N GLU A 139 -10.23 -19.15 -8.89
CA GLU A 139 -9.30 -20.05 -9.55
C GLU A 139 -10.01 -20.83 -10.67
N ASP A 140 -9.35 -20.98 -11.82
CA ASP A 140 -9.79 -21.87 -12.88
C ASP A 140 -9.16 -23.26 -12.68
N ARG A 141 -9.99 -24.21 -12.19
CA ARG A 141 -9.58 -25.59 -11.92
C ARG A 141 -9.14 -26.38 -13.15
N ASN A 142 -9.43 -25.87 -14.35
CA ASN A 142 -8.98 -26.48 -15.61
C ASN A 142 -7.65 -25.91 -16.09
N SER A 143 -7.13 -24.86 -15.44
CA SER A 143 -5.82 -24.27 -15.73
C SER A 143 -4.72 -24.96 -14.93
N LEU A 144 -3.48 -24.85 -15.41
CA LEU A 144 -2.32 -25.26 -14.63
C LEU A 144 -2.17 -24.35 -13.41
N ASP A 145 -1.90 -24.93 -12.25
CA ASP A 145 -1.53 -24.21 -11.03
C ASP A 145 -0.04 -23.84 -11.06
N ASP A 146 0.30 -22.91 -11.95
CA ASP A 146 1.67 -22.44 -12.20
C ASP A 146 1.89 -20.97 -11.80
N VAL A 147 0.86 -20.33 -11.27
CA VAL A 147 0.92 -18.93 -10.80
C VAL A 147 1.40 -18.94 -9.36
N GLY A 148 2.60 -18.40 -9.11
CA GLY A 148 3.21 -18.28 -7.79
C GLY A 148 3.24 -16.85 -7.25
N ILE A 149 2.89 -15.83 -8.04
CA ILE A 149 2.85 -14.43 -7.58
C ILE A 149 1.46 -14.01 -7.08
N PRO A 150 1.38 -13.15 -6.06
CA PRO A 150 0.09 -12.66 -5.56
C PRO A 150 -0.61 -11.76 -6.58
N SER A 151 -1.95 -11.79 -6.56
CA SER A 151 -2.79 -10.94 -7.40
C SER A 151 -3.94 -10.33 -6.60
N VAL A 152 -4.23 -9.07 -6.87
CA VAL A 152 -5.34 -8.34 -6.25
C VAL A 152 -6.20 -7.66 -7.31
N PHE A 153 -7.46 -7.41 -6.97
CA PHE A 153 -8.43 -6.79 -7.87
C PHE A 153 -8.89 -5.44 -7.32
N LEU A 154 -8.84 -4.41 -8.17
CA LEU A 154 -9.39 -3.08 -7.90
C LEU A 154 -10.59 -2.83 -8.80
N TYR A 155 -11.62 -2.22 -8.23
CA TYR A 155 -12.74 -1.71 -9.00
C TYR A 155 -12.35 -0.50 -9.86
N PHE A 156 -13.22 -0.13 -10.79
CA PHE A 156 -12.92 0.88 -11.80
C PHE A 156 -12.53 2.23 -11.18
N VAL A 157 -13.27 2.74 -10.19
CA VAL A 157 -13.01 4.06 -9.60
C VAL A 157 -11.63 4.12 -8.94
N GLU A 158 -11.26 3.11 -8.15
CA GLU A 158 -9.97 3.02 -7.47
C GLU A 158 -8.84 2.73 -8.48
N GLY A 159 -9.08 1.83 -9.44
CA GLY A 159 -8.12 1.51 -10.50
C GLY A 159 -7.79 2.71 -11.39
N GLN A 160 -8.77 3.55 -11.73
CA GLN A 160 -8.52 4.79 -12.47
C GLN A 160 -7.66 5.78 -11.67
N GLN A 161 -7.80 5.84 -10.34
CA GLN A 161 -6.93 6.65 -9.50
C GLN A 161 -5.49 6.14 -9.53
N LEU A 162 -5.30 4.82 -9.43
CA LEU A 162 -3.98 4.19 -9.55
C LEU A 162 -3.34 4.47 -10.93
N MET A 163 -4.08 4.25 -12.03
CA MET A 163 -3.54 4.50 -13.37
C MET A 163 -3.15 5.97 -13.57
N ARG A 164 -3.95 6.92 -13.07
CA ARG A 164 -3.59 8.35 -13.11
C ARG A 164 -2.33 8.64 -12.31
N ALA A 165 -2.14 8.00 -11.15
CA ALA A 165 -0.94 8.15 -10.35
C ALA A 165 0.30 7.61 -11.08
N ILE A 166 0.20 6.44 -11.73
CA ILE A 166 1.29 5.86 -12.54
C ILE A 166 1.66 6.80 -13.70
N SER A 167 0.67 7.35 -14.41
CA SER A 167 0.92 8.28 -15.53
C SER A 167 1.57 9.59 -15.10
N ARG A 168 1.32 10.05 -13.86
CA ARG A 168 1.90 11.29 -13.31
C ARG A 168 3.27 11.07 -12.66
N HIS A 169 3.51 9.89 -12.08
CA HIS A 169 4.73 9.56 -11.35
C HIS A 169 5.39 8.33 -11.97
N ARG A 170 6.49 8.54 -12.71
CA ARG A 170 7.20 7.47 -13.42
C ARG A 170 7.74 6.35 -12.51
N THR A 171 7.88 6.62 -11.21
CA THR A 171 8.38 5.69 -10.19
C THR A 171 7.39 5.61 -9.01
N LEU A 172 6.15 5.19 -9.30
CA LEU A 172 5.13 4.98 -8.28
C LEU A 172 5.33 3.64 -7.57
N VAL A 173 5.78 3.67 -6.33
CA VAL A 173 5.88 2.49 -5.46
C VAL A 173 4.54 2.26 -4.78
N VAL A 174 4.06 1.02 -4.82
CA VAL A 174 2.82 0.59 -4.16
C VAL A 174 3.08 -0.59 -3.24
N ARG A 175 2.26 -0.71 -2.20
CA ARG A 175 2.24 -1.84 -1.27
C ARG A 175 0.94 -2.61 -1.40
N LEU A 176 1.05 -3.93 -1.51
CA LEU A 176 -0.04 -4.90 -1.42
C LEU A 176 0.07 -5.65 -0.10
N GLY A 177 -1.00 -5.72 0.67
CA GLY A 177 -1.00 -6.44 1.95
C GLY A 177 -2.38 -6.89 2.40
N ALA A 178 -2.42 -7.81 3.37
CA ALA A 178 -3.64 -8.22 4.06
C ALA A 178 -4.18 -7.15 5.03
N GLU A 179 -3.31 -6.27 5.53
CA GLU A 179 -3.68 -5.16 6.41
C GLU A 179 -3.10 -3.83 5.90
N PRO A 180 -3.82 -2.72 6.04
CA PRO A 180 -3.33 -1.40 5.68
C PRO A 180 -2.37 -0.87 6.74
N VAL A 181 -1.30 -0.21 6.31
CA VAL A 181 -0.42 0.55 7.20
C VAL A 181 -0.99 1.95 7.35
N VAL A 182 -1.48 2.31 8.53
CA VAL A 182 -2.02 3.66 8.79
C VAL A 182 -0.94 4.49 9.49
N PRO A 183 -0.35 5.52 8.84
CA PRO A 183 0.75 6.30 9.42
C PRO A 183 0.40 7.01 10.73
N ASN A 184 -0.85 7.47 10.89
CA ASN A 184 -1.30 8.12 12.12
C ASN A 184 -1.24 7.16 13.32
N SER A 185 -1.60 5.89 13.13
CA SER A 185 -1.50 4.89 14.19
C SER A 185 -0.05 4.60 14.58
N LEU A 186 0.88 4.68 13.63
CA LEU A 186 2.32 4.56 13.92
C LEU A 186 2.85 5.75 14.70
N MET A 187 2.45 6.97 14.32
CA MET A 187 2.79 8.17 15.08
C MET A 187 2.14 8.17 16.46
N GLU A 188 0.89 7.74 16.61
CA GLU A 188 0.22 7.63 17.91
C GLU A 188 0.88 6.59 18.81
N VAL A 189 1.25 5.42 18.28
CA VAL A 189 2.01 4.42 19.03
C VAL A 189 3.37 4.99 19.44
N PHE A 190 4.07 5.70 18.55
CA PHE A 190 5.31 6.38 18.89
C PHE A 190 5.11 7.45 19.98
N PHE A 191 4.11 8.32 19.84
CA PHE A 191 3.80 9.36 20.82
C PHE A 191 3.34 8.78 22.17
N ALA A 192 2.61 7.66 22.18
CA ALA A 192 2.10 7.04 23.39
C ALA A 192 3.15 6.20 24.12
N THR A 193 4.02 5.49 23.39
CA THR A 193 4.96 4.54 23.98
C THR A 193 6.39 5.05 24.06
N GLY A 194 6.73 6.08 23.28
CA GLY A 194 8.10 6.60 23.15
C GLY A 194 9.09 5.60 22.53
N LYS A 195 8.62 4.44 22.08
CA LYS A 195 9.44 3.44 21.41
C LYS A 195 9.35 3.66 19.91
N SER A 196 10.50 3.88 19.26
CA SER A 196 10.61 3.62 17.83
C SER A 196 10.43 2.12 17.58
N VAL A 197 9.93 1.76 16.40
CA VAL A 197 10.10 0.38 15.90
C VAL A 197 11.60 0.10 15.87
N ASP A 198 12.04 -1.08 16.32
CA ASP A 198 13.45 -1.49 16.25
C ASP A 198 13.88 -1.44 14.78
N VAL A 199 14.65 -0.41 14.43
CA VAL A 199 15.26 -0.28 13.10
C VAL A 199 16.58 -1.02 13.19
N ASP A 200 16.72 -2.08 12.41
CA ASP A 200 17.91 -2.92 12.41
C ASP A 200 19.17 -2.04 12.19
N GLY A 201 20.15 -2.15 13.09
CA GLY A 201 21.27 -1.20 13.24
C GLY A 201 22.25 -1.10 12.06
N ASN A 202 21.96 -1.80 10.96
CA ASN A 202 22.74 -1.86 9.74
C ASN A 202 22.05 -1.20 8.54
N MET A 203 21.13 -0.25 8.75
CA MET A 203 20.55 0.51 7.65
C MET A 203 21.55 1.52 7.08
N VAL A 204 22.46 1.03 6.24
CA VAL A 204 23.33 1.85 5.41
C VAL A 204 22.45 2.43 4.29
N CYS A 205 22.15 3.73 4.34
CA CYS A 205 21.54 4.44 3.22
C CYS A 205 22.47 4.33 2.00
N PRO A 206 22.09 3.62 0.92
CA PRO A 206 22.88 3.64 -0.30
C PRO A 206 22.89 5.08 -0.82
N ILE A 207 24.07 5.57 -1.18
CA ILE A 207 24.29 6.93 -1.70
C ILE A 207 23.49 7.18 -3.01
N SER A 208 22.97 6.13 -3.65
CA SER A 208 22.07 6.21 -4.80
C SER A 208 20.66 6.64 -4.39
N GLU A 209 20.39 7.94 -4.42
CA GLU A 209 19.07 8.52 -4.77
C GLU A 209 17.81 8.04 -3.99
N GLY A 210 17.90 7.73 -2.69
CA GLY A 210 16.69 7.44 -1.88
C GLY A 210 15.80 8.67 -1.59
N ALA A 211 14.47 8.55 -1.64
CA ALA A 211 13.57 9.69 -1.33
C ALA A 211 13.74 10.22 0.12
N PHE A 212 13.38 11.49 0.35
CA PHE A 212 13.44 12.15 1.67
C PHE A 212 12.49 11.52 2.70
N VAL A 213 11.37 10.97 2.24
CA VAL A 213 10.42 10.21 3.05
C VAL A 213 10.28 8.84 2.42
N LEU A 214 10.48 7.80 3.21
CA LEU A 214 10.31 6.41 2.81
C LEU A 214 9.35 5.74 3.77
N VAL A 215 8.49 4.86 3.25
CA VAL A 215 7.76 3.92 4.10
C VAL A 215 8.54 2.62 4.05
N ASP A 216 8.97 2.15 5.22
CA ASP A 216 9.67 0.87 5.35
C ASP A 216 8.73 -0.26 4.89
N GLN A 217 9.30 -1.18 4.11
CA GLN A 217 8.57 -2.24 3.42
C GLN A 217 8.44 -3.50 4.28
N HIS A 218 9.31 -3.66 5.28
CA HIS A 218 9.40 -4.81 6.18
C HIS A 218 8.85 -4.49 7.56
N THR A 219 9.14 -3.28 8.07
CA THR A 219 8.58 -2.77 9.31
C THR A 219 7.56 -1.68 9.01
N PRO A 220 6.44 -1.59 9.74
CA PRO A 220 5.49 -0.50 9.55
C PRO A 220 6.09 0.76 10.17
N SER A 221 7.03 1.41 9.48
CA SER A 221 7.68 2.64 9.92
C SER A 221 7.79 3.62 8.75
N VAL A 222 7.85 4.92 9.08
CA VAL A 222 8.12 5.98 8.11
C VAL A 222 9.50 6.54 8.43
N ILE A 223 10.42 6.43 7.47
CA ILE A 223 11.80 6.86 7.58
C ILE A 223 11.93 8.24 6.93
N PHE A 224 12.52 9.18 7.67
CA PHE A 224 12.81 10.53 7.20
C PHE A 224 14.31 10.69 7.03
N ASN A 225 14.78 10.77 5.79
CA ASN A 225 16.19 10.88 5.46
C ASN A 225 16.61 12.35 5.43
N PHE A 226 17.47 12.77 6.35
CA PHE A 226 18.16 14.06 6.27
C PHE A 226 19.47 13.91 5.51
N ARG A 227 19.70 14.76 4.51
CA ARG A 227 20.90 14.76 3.67
C ARG A 227 21.74 15.99 3.99
N PHE A 228 22.76 15.80 4.82
CA PHE A 228 23.62 16.90 5.26
C PHE A 228 24.76 17.25 4.29
N GLU A 229 24.97 16.46 3.22
CA GLU A 229 26.02 16.70 2.22
C GLU A 229 27.41 16.83 2.87
N SER A 230 28.10 17.95 2.69
CA SER A 230 29.41 18.24 3.30
C SER A 230 29.32 18.91 4.67
N VAL A 231 28.11 19.09 5.21
CA VAL A 231 27.90 19.76 6.50
C VAL A 231 28.15 18.76 7.64
N ASP A 232 29.08 19.12 8.51
CA ASP A 232 29.50 18.33 9.65
C ASP A 232 29.48 19.15 10.96
N GLN A 233 29.93 18.56 12.06
CA GLN A 233 29.95 19.20 13.38
C GLN A 233 30.82 20.46 13.45
N SER A 234 31.79 20.60 12.53
CA SER A 234 32.73 21.73 12.48
C SER A 234 32.23 22.90 11.62
N SER A 235 31.14 22.69 10.88
CA SER A 235 30.54 23.70 10.02
C SER A 235 29.91 24.85 10.83
N GLU A 236 29.76 26.01 10.19
CA GLU A 236 29.16 27.19 10.84
C GLU A 236 27.69 26.96 11.24
N PRO A 237 27.22 27.49 12.38
CA PRO A 237 25.84 27.31 12.85
C PRO A 237 24.77 27.76 11.85
N THR A 238 25.06 28.77 11.03
CA THR A 238 24.16 29.25 9.97
C THR A 238 23.96 28.20 8.88
N VAL A 239 25.01 27.46 8.54
CA VAL A 239 24.97 26.38 7.55
C VAL A 239 24.21 25.17 8.09
N HIS A 240 24.37 24.86 9.39
CA HIS A 240 23.52 23.86 10.06
C HIS A 240 22.05 24.21 9.97
N GLN A 241 21.70 25.46 10.30
CA GLN A 241 20.32 25.93 10.25
C GLN A 241 19.75 25.89 8.84
N GLU A 242 20.51 26.34 7.83
CA GLU A 242 20.07 26.34 6.43
C GLU A 242 19.73 24.92 5.95
N VAL A 243 20.62 23.95 6.20
CA VAL A 243 20.38 22.57 5.79
C VAL A 243 19.20 21.95 6.53
N VAL A 244 19.06 22.18 7.85
CA VAL A 244 17.93 21.64 8.61
C VAL A 244 16.60 22.24 8.13
N GLU A 245 16.51 23.57 7.99
CA GLU A 245 15.27 24.20 7.54
C GLU A 245 14.92 23.83 6.10
N ARG A 246 15.90 23.69 5.20
CA ARG A 246 15.68 23.18 3.83
C ARG A 246 14.92 21.86 3.82
N HIS A 247 15.32 20.91 4.68
CA HIS A 247 14.64 19.61 4.78
C HIS A 247 13.28 19.72 5.45
N VAL A 248 13.15 20.52 6.50
CA VAL A 248 11.89 20.71 7.21
C VAL A 248 10.84 21.37 6.31
N THR A 249 11.23 22.34 5.47
CA THR A 249 10.36 22.93 4.45
C THR A 249 9.90 21.88 3.44
N PHE A 250 10.81 21.03 2.95
CA PHE A 250 10.41 19.92 2.06
C PHE A 250 9.38 18.98 2.73
N LEU A 251 9.58 18.66 4.01
CA LEU A 251 8.62 17.85 4.77
C LEU A 251 7.28 18.57 5.00
N GLN A 252 7.29 19.90 5.12
CA GLN A 252 6.07 20.71 5.26
C GLN A 252 5.19 20.68 4.01
N ASP A 253 5.80 20.52 2.84
CA ASP A 253 5.12 20.38 1.56
C ASP A 253 4.65 18.93 1.33
N ALA A 254 5.38 17.94 1.87
CA ALA A 254 5.10 16.52 1.67
C ALA A 254 4.13 15.91 2.70
N VAL A 255 4.03 16.46 3.92
CA VAL A 255 3.27 15.88 5.04
C VAL A 255 2.08 16.76 5.42
N THR A 256 0.90 16.15 5.42
CA THR A 256 -0.37 16.76 5.87
C THR A 256 -0.79 16.21 7.24
N PHE A 257 -1.49 17.03 8.03
CA PHE A 257 -1.96 16.65 9.36
C PHE A 257 -3.46 16.88 9.46
N ASP A 258 -4.17 15.95 10.07
CA ASP A 258 -5.61 16.07 10.32
C ASP A 258 -5.91 17.14 11.40
N HIS A 259 -4.99 17.32 12.35
CA HIS A 259 -5.08 18.32 13.39
C HIS A 259 -3.96 19.35 13.29
N ALA A 260 -4.32 20.63 13.22
CA ALA A 260 -3.39 21.75 13.13
C ALA A 260 -2.40 21.81 14.30
N THR A 261 -2.75 21.27 15.46
CA THR A 261 -1.91 21.22 16.67
C THR A 261 -0.74 20.23 16.55
N GLN A 262 -0.86 19.19 15.73
CA GLN A 262 0.19 18.18 15.53
C GLN A 262 1.33 18.71 14.64
N ARG A 263 0.98 19.57 13.66
CA ARG A 263 1.92 20.15 12.68
C ARG A 263 3.16 20.79 13.33
N PRO A 264 3.04 21.74 14.29
CA PRO A 264 4.22 22.35 14.91
C PRO A 264 5.01 21.37 15.80
N ILE A 265 4.34 20.43 16.46
CA ILE A 265 4.99 19.42 17.32
C ILE A 265 5.89 18.52 16.47
N PHE A 266 5.35 18.00 15.36
CA PHE A 266 6.09 17.13 14.46
C PHE A 266 7.31 17.83 13.85
N PHE A 267 7.15 19.03 13.27
CA PHE A 267 8.30 19.70 12.66
C PHE A 267 9.35 20.16 13.66
N ASN A 268 8.98 20.45 14.91
CA ASN A 268 9.95 20.69 15.97
C ASN A 268 10.71 19.41 16.36
N LEU A 269 10.03 18.25 16.42
CA LEU A 269 10.70 16.96 16.60
C LEU A 269 11.71 16.70 15.47
N MET A 270 11.31 16.92 14.22
CA MET A 270 12.18 16.73 13.04
C MET A 270 13.42 17.63 13.08
N ARG A 271 13.27 18.92 13.44
CA ARG A 271 14.41 19.82 13.67
C ARG A 271 15.33 19.30 14.76
N THR A 272 14.76 18.87 15.88
CA THR A 272 15.53 18.37 17.04
C THR A 272 16.35 17.14 16.66
N ALA A 273 15.74 16.19 15.95
CA ALA A 273 16.43 15.00 15.46
C ALA A 273 17.57 15.37 14.49
N ALA A 274 17.32 16.29 13.56
CA ALA A 274 18.31 16.72 12.58
C ALA A 274 19.51 17.43 13.23
N TYR A 275 19.28 18.36 14.15
CA TYR A 275 20.36 19.01 14.90
C TYR A 275 21.10 18.02 15.80
N GLY A 276 20.38 17.07 16.43
CA GLY A 276 21.00 15.99 17.21
C GLY A 276 21.93 15.11 16.37
N ALA A 277 21.54 14.78 15.13
CA ALA A 277 22.38 14.03 14.20
C ALA A 277 23.65 14.80 13.79
N LEU A 278 23.59 16.14 13.76
CA LEU A 278 24.75 17.03 13.59
C LEU A 278 25.58 17.19 14.88
N GLY A 279 25.33 16.40 15.93
CA GLY A 279 26.05 16.49 17.20
C GLY A 279 25.75 17.75 18.01
N LEU A 280 24.75 18.54 17.60
CA LEU A 280 24.35 19.75 18.29
C LEU A 280 23.30 19.36 19.34
N ASN A 281 23.67 19.46 20.62
CA ASN A 281 22.76 19.24 21.75
C ASN A 281 21.75 20.39 21.86
N VAL A 282 20.74 20.40 20.98
CA VAL A 282 19.63 21.34 21.07
C VAL A 282 18.70 20.86 22.18
N LYS A 283 18.82 21.45 23.37
CA LYS A 283 17.81 21.31 24.43
C LYS A 283 16.53 22.00 23.96
N VAL A 284 15.61 21.25 23.39
CA VAL A 284 14.25 21.73 23.17
C VAL A 284 13.48 21.65 24.49
N CYS A 285 13.00 22.79 24.98
CA CYS A 285 12.06 22.86 26.09
C CYS A 285 10.70 22.28 25.67
N ILE A 286 10.61 20.94 25.57
CA ILE A 286 9.36 20.19 25.55
C ILE A 286 9.56 19.02 26.52
N HIS A 287 8.63 18.85 27.47
CA HIS A 287 8.68 17.77 28.44
C HIS A 287 8.80 16.40 27.75
N ARG A 288 9.96 15.76 27.93
CA ARG A 288 10.33 14.35 27.61
C ARG A 288 10.20 13.91 26.14
N ALA A 289 11.34 13.86 25.46
CA ALA A 289 11.68 12.77 24.56
C ALA A 289 13.06 12.25 24.98
N VAL A 290 13.14 10.97 25.36
CA VAL A 290 14.38 10.32 25.82
C VAL A 290 15.09 9.79 24.59
N PHE A 291 16.30 10.29 24.34
CA PHE A 291 17.26 9.68 23.43
C PHE A 291 17.98 8.55 24.19
N PHE A 292 18.02 7.35 23.61
CA PHE A 292 19.00 6.35 24.05
C PHE A 292 20.30 6.58 23.29
N ARG A 293 21.36 6.63 24.08
CA ARG A 293 22.76 6.58 23.69
C ARG A 293 23.26 5.24 24.20
N GLU A 294 23.76 4.41 23.29
CA GLU A 294 24.98 3.61 23.43
C GLU A 294 25.42 3.14 22.04
#